data_AF-A0A3M0IBV5-F1
#
_entry.id   AF-A0A3M0IBV5-F1
#
_cell.length_a   1.000
_cell.length_b   1.000
_cell.length_c   1.000
_cell.angle_alpha   90.00
_cell.angle_beta   90.00
_cell.angle_gamma   90.00
#
_symmetry.space_group_name_H-M   'P 1'
#
loop_
_entity.id
_entity.type
_entity.pdbx_description
1 polymer ?
#
loop_
_entity_poly.entity_id
_entity_poly.type
_entity_poly.pdbx_seq_one_letter_code
_entity_poly.pdbx_strand_id
1 'polypeptide(L)'
;MLIDIQRRKKSSEGIMTVSVFSRNKKATILGVVAAAFLVALSAAAGYRLYERARPSQASEADCVLAQRIVDGAQELSHDKAAVGEWEQSTAQLRRSRMKDGYLGFRIAQYEVWAALKAKGEGTPPADKEVKELADRANRHCEDAGVTLTLPAIAS
;
A
#
# COMPACT_ATOMS: atom_id res chain seq x y z
N MET A 1 53.14 -58.37 -9.72
CA MET A 1 53.01 -59.57 -10.56
C MET A 1 51.93 -59.28 -11.59
N LEU A 2 52.26 -59.52 -12.87
CA LEU A 2 51.44 -59.43 -14.09
C LEU A 2 51.12 -58.04 -14.67
N ILE A 3 51.77 -57.84 -15.81
CA ILE A 3 51.79 -56.78 -16.80
C ILE A 3 50.44 -56.75 -17.54
N ASP A 4 49.93 -55.57 -17.90
CA ASP A 4 49.07 -55.47 -19.07
C ASP A 4 49.43 -54.28 -19.95
N ILE A 5 49.38 -54.56 -21.24
CA ILE A 5 50.18 -53.99 -22.31
C ILE A 5 49.36 -52.90 -22.99
N GLN A 6 49.70 -51.63 -22.77
CA GLN A 6 49.16 -50.51 -23.56
C GLN A 6 49.79 -50.50 -24.95
N ARG A 7 49.21 -51.32 -25.83
CA ARG A 7 49.53 -51.37 -27.26
C ARG A 7 49.09 -50.05 -27.91
N ARG A 8 50.05 -49.12 -28.07
CA ARG A 8 49.90 -47.93 -28.93
C ARG A 8 49.46 -48.36 -30.33
N LYS A 9 48.27 -47.95 -30.75
CA LYS A 9 47.89 -47.92 -32.17
C LYS A 9 47.76 -46.45 -32.58
N LYS A 10 48.73 -45.97 -33.35
CA LYS A 10 48.77 -44.65 -33.97
C LYS A 10 47.98 -44.74 -35.28
N SER A 11 46.90 -43.99 -35.42
CA SER A 11 46.22 -43.67 -36.69
C SER A 11 45.30 -42.47 -36.41
N SER A 12 45.71 -41.28 -36.84
CA SER A 12 45.11 -40.53 -37.97
C SER A 12 43.84 -39.78 -37.55
N GLU A 13 43.93 -38.45 -37.63
CA GLU A 13 42.88 -37.45 -37.83
C GLU A 13 41.47 -37.76 -37.29
N GLY A 14 41.03 -36.99 -36.29
CA GLY A 14 39.65 -37.07 -35.84
C GLY A 14 39.35 -36.14 -34.66
N ILE A 15 38.85 -34.95 -35.00
CA ILE A 15 37.83 -34.17 -34.29
C ILE A 15 37.90 -34.21 -32.75
N MET A 16 38.21 -33.06 -32.13
CA MET A 16 37.91 -32.82 -30.72
C MET A 16 36.41 -33.01 -30.49
N THR A 17 35.99 -34.20 -30.06
CA THR A 17 34.66 -34.39 -29.50
C THR A 17 34.67 -33.73 -28.14
N VAL A 18 34.24 -32.48 -28.09
CA VAL A 18 33.77 -31.85 -26.85
C VAL A 18 32.67 -32.77 -26.32
N SER A 19 32.91 -33.39 -25.17
CA SER A 19 31.87 -34.14 -24.47
C SER A 19 30.77 -33.16 -24.08
N VAL A 20 29.75 -33.06 -24.94
CA VAL A 20 28.53 -32.34 -24.61
C VAL A 20 27.93 -33.12 -23.45
N PHE A 21 28.01 -32.53 -22.25
CA PHE A 21 27.43 -33.10 -21.04
C PHE A 21 26.04 -33.64 -21.37
N SER A 22 25.88 -34.96 -21.31
CA SER A 22 24.57 -35.60 -21.36
C SER A 22 23.78 -35.10 -20.16
N ARG A 23 23.04 -34.00 -20.37
CA ARG A 23 22.26 -33.33 -19.33
C ARG A 23 21.16 -34.31 -18.92
N ASN A 24 21.32 -34.92 -17.74
CA ASN A 24 20.34 -35.88 -17.21
C ASN A 24 18.97 -35.19 -17.18
N LYS A 25 18.01 -35.69 -17.97
CA LYS A 25 16.65 -35.12 -18.09
C LYS A 25 16.00 -34.95 -16.72
N LYS A 26 16.25 -35.88 -15.80
CA LYS A 26 15.80 -35.82 -14.38
C LYS A 26 16.33 -34.59 -13.64
N ALA A 27 17.61 -34.25 -13.81
CA ALA A 27 18.22 -33.07 -13.18
C ALA A 27 17.69 -31.76 -13.79
N THR A 28 17.36 -31.76 -15.09
CA THR A 28 16.75 -30.59 -15.74
C THR A 28 15.32 -30.36 -15.23
N ILE A 29 14.52 -31.43 -15.11
CA ILE A 29 13.16 -31.37 -14.55
C ILE A 29 13.20 -30.90 -13.09
N LEU A 30 14.07 -31.48 -12.27
CA LEU A 30 14.27 -31.05 -10.87
C LEU A 30 14.68 -29.58 -10.78
N GLY A 31 15.59 -29.11 -11.64
CA GLY A 31 16.01 -27.72 -11.69
C GLY A 31 14.85 -26.77 -12.04
N VAL A 32 14.02 -27.13 -13.02
CA VAL A 32 12.84 -26.32 -13.41
C VAL A 32 11.80 -26.29 -12.29
N VAL A 33 11.51 -27.43 -11.67
CA VAL A 33 10.57 -27.51 -10.55
C VAL A 33 11.07 -26.68 -9.35
N ALA A 34 12.36 -26.77 -9.02
CA ALA A 34 12.96 -25.97 -7.97
C ALA A 34 12.89 -24.46 -8.27
N ALA A 35 13.18 -24.06 -9.51
CA ALA A 35 13.08 -22.66 -9.93
C ALA A 35 11.62 -22.14 -9.86
N ALA A 36 10.65 -22.92 -10.36
CA ALA A 36 9.23 -22.57 -10.28
C ALA A 36 8.76 -22.45 -8.82
N PHE A 37 9.22 -23.35 -7.95
CA PHE A 37 8.91 -23.30 -6.52
C PHE A 37 9.48 -22.05 -5.85
N LEU A 38 10.72 -21.67 -6.15
CA LEU A 38 11.32 -20.43 -5.64
C LEU A 38 10.56 -19.19 -6.11
N VAL A 39 10.16 -19.12 -7.38
CA VAL A 39 9.35 -18.02 -7.91
C VAL A 39 8.01 -17.94 -7.17
N ALA A 40 7.34 -19.06 -6.97
CA ALA A 40 6.07 -19.11 -6.24
C ALA A 40 6.24 -18.64 -4.77
N LEU A 41 7.31 -19.07 -4.09
CA LEU A 41 7.62 -18.63 -2.73
C LEU A 41 7.90 -17.13 -2.66
N SER A 42 8.70 -16.59 -3.59
CA SER A 42 8.98 -15.16 -3.66
C SER A 42 7.72 -14.34 -3.91
N ALA A 43 6.85 -14.78 -4.83
CA ALA A 43 5.57 -14.13 -5.08
C ALA A 43 4.64 -14.16 -3.87
N ALA A 44 4.52 -15.31 -3.19
CA ALA A 44 3.70 -15.44 -1.98
C ALA A 44 4.23 -14.58 -0.82
N ALA A 45 5.56 -14.53 -0.62
CA ALA A 45 6.18 -13.67 0.37
C ALA A 45 5.93 -12.18 0.07
N GLY A 46 6.09 -11.78 -1.20
CA GLY A 46 5.79 -10.43 -1.67
C GLY A 46 4.32 -10.05 -1.43
N TYR A 47 3.39 -10.93 -1.80
CA TYR A 47 1.96 -10.72 -1.61
C TYR A 47 1.59 -10.60 -0.13
N ARG A 48 2.14 -11.46 0.74
CA ARG A 48 1.89 -11.39 2.19
C ARG A 48 2.42 -10.10 2.81
N LEU A 49 3.58 -9.62 2.37
CA LEU A 49 4.14 -8.34 2.81
C LEU A 49 3.27 -7.17 2.34
N TYR A 50 2.77 -7.23 1.10
CA TYR A 50 1.89 -6.23 0.53
C TYR A 50 0.56 -6.14 1.30
N GLU A 51 -0.13 -7.26 1.53
CA GLU A 51 -1.38 -7.27 2.30
C GLU A 51 -1.17 -6.77 3.74
N ARG A 52 -0.02 -7.09 4.35
CA ARG A 52 0.30 -6.60 5.70
C ARG A 52 0.54 -5.09 5.76
N ALA A 53 0.96 -4.49 4.64
CA ALA A 53 1.21 -3.05 4.54
C ALA A 53 -0.03 -2.25 4.14
N ARG A 54 -1.14 -2.90 3.81
CA ARG A 54 -2.38 -2.20 3.46
C ARG A 54 -2.95 -1.46 4.66
N PRO A 55 -3.44 -0.22 4.48
CA PRO A 55 -4.20 0.48 5.51
C PRO A 55 -5.45 -0.31 5.87
N SER A 56 -5.93 -0.10 7.10
CA SER A 56 -7.26 -0.60 7.50
C SER A 56 -8.31 -0.14 6.50
N GLN A 57 -9.29 -0.98 6.21
CA GLN A 57 -10.36 -0.64 5.29
C GLN A 57 -11.61 -0.27 6.11
N ALA A 58 -12.05 0.96 5.90
CA ALA A 58 -13.22 1.53 6.52
C ALA A 58 -14.49 1.03 5.83
N SER A 59 -15.60 1.03 6.56
CA SER A 59 -16.90 0.71 5.96
C SER A 59 -17.37 1.84 5.04
N GLU A 60 -18.28 1.54 4.12
CA GLU A 60 -18.97 2.57 3.31
C GLU A 60 -19.60 3.64 4.21
N ALA A 61 -20.23 3.23 5.32
CA ALA A 61 -20.82 4.15 6.29
C ALA A 61 -19.78 5.08 6.95
N ASP A 62 -18.57 4.57 7.26
CA ASP A 62 -17.48 5.40 7.78
C ASP A 62 -16.99 6.40 6.74
N CYS A 63 -16.84 5.98 5.48
CA CYS A 63 -16.40 6.85 4.39
C CYS A 63 -17.44 7.93 4.04
N VAL A 64 -18.73 7.58 4.01
CA VAL A 64 -19.82 8.55 3.84
C VAL A 64 -19.86 9.54 5.01
N LEU A 65 -19.67 9.05 6.24
CA LEU A 65 -19.57 9.91 7.41
C LEU A 65 -18.37 10.85 7.33
N ALA A 66 -17.22 10.35 6.90
CA ALA A 66 -16.02 11.14 6.68
C ALA A 66 -16.28 12.27 5.68
N GLN A 67 -16.90 11.97 4.54
CA GLN A 67 -17.25 12.99 3.55
C GLN A 67 -18.21 14.03 4.12
N ARG A 68 -19.26 13.62 4.84
CA ARG A 68 -20.20 14.55 5.48
C ARG A 68 -19.51 15.52 6.44
N ILE A 69 -18.52 15.05 7.19
CA ILE A 69 -17.75 15.92 8.10
C ILE A 69 -16.90 16.92 7.30
N VAL A 70 -16.26 16.47 6.22
CA VAL A 70 -15.49 17.33 5.32
C VAL A 70 -16.37 18.37 4.66
N ASP A 71 -17.57 18.01 4.20
CA ASP A 71 -18.54 18.93 3.62
C ASP A 71 -18.96 19.98 4.65
N GLY A 72 -19.29 19.55 5.88
CA GLY A 72 -19.64 20.48 6.97
C GLY A 72 -18.49 21.41 7.37
N ALA A 73 -17.24 21.01 7.16
CA ALA A 73 -16.08 21.87 7.41
C ALA A 73 -15.99 23.05 6.42
N GLN A 74 -16.54 22.90 5.21
CA GLN A 74 -16.60 23.97 4.21
C GLN A 74 -17.66 25.03 4.53
N GLU A 75 -18.64 24.67 5.35
CA GLU A 75 -19.77 25.54 5.74
C GLU A 75 -19.53 26.26 7.07
N LEU A 76 -18.31 26.15 7.63
CA LEU A 76 -17.98 26.78 8.91
C LEU A 76 -18.09 28.30 8.81
N SER A 77 -18.84 28.87 9.73
CA SER A 77 -18.90 30.33 9.94
C SER A 77 -17.62 30.84 10.61
N HIS A 78 -17.44 32.16 10.65
CA HIS A 78 -16.37 32.81 11.41
C HIS A 78 -16.69 33.03 12.90
N ASP A 79 -17.86 32.60 13.38
CA ASP A 79 -18.20 32.67 14.80
C ASP A 79 -17.46 31.56 15.57
N LYS A 80 -16.55 31.98 16.46
CA LYS A 80 -15.72 31.07 17.26
C LYS A 80 -16.54 30.13 18.14
N ALA A 81 -17.69 30.58 18.65
CA ALA A 81 -18.56 29.74 19.47
C ALA A 81 -19.19 28.62 18.63
N ALA A 82 -19.77 28.98 17.48
CA ALA A 82 -20.35 28.01 16.53
C ALA A 82 -19.31 27.01 16.01
N VAL A 83 -18.08 27.45 15.70
CA VAL A 83 -16.99 26.53 15.30
C VAL A 83 -16.63 25.59 16.45
N GLY A 84 -16.60 26.07 17.70
CA GLY A 84 -16.33 25.23 18.86
C GLY A 84 -17.40 24.17 19.11
N GLU A 85 -18.67 24.50 18.92
CA GLU A 85 -19.77 23.54 18.98
C GLU A 85 -19.65 22.48 17.86
N TRP A 86 -19.31 22.92 16.65
CA TRP A 86 -19.07 22.01 15.53
C TRP A 86 -17.93 21.04 15.83
N GLU A 87 -16.78 21.52 16.31
CA GLU A 87 -15.62 20.66 16.66
C GLU A 87 -15.99 19.61 17.70
N GLN A 88 -16.77 19.98 18.72
CA GLN A 88 -17.21 19.03 19.75
C GLN A 88 -18.16 17.97 19.17
N SER A 89 -19.12 18.42 18.35
CA SER A 89 -20.11 17.57 17.69
C SER A 89 -19.45 16.58 16.74
N THR A 90 -18.56 17.03 15.84
CA THR A 90 -17.87 16.15 14.88
C THR A 90 -16.92 15.19 15.59
N ALA A 91 -16.21 15.65 16.62
CA ALA A 91 -15.35 14.79 17.41
C ALA A 91 -16.14 13.69 18.13
N GLN A 92 -17.31 14.00 18.70
CA GLN A 92 -18.21 13.00 19.28
C GLN A 92 -18.77 12.06 18.23
N LEU A 93 -19.18 12.59 17.07
CA LEU A 93 -19.73 11.82 15.97
C LEU A 93 -18.72 10.79 15.45
N ARG A 94 -17.46 11.19 15.22
CA ARG A 94 -16.38 10.26 14.84
C ARG A 94 -16.16 9.21 15.91
N ARG A 95 -15.97 9.60 17.17
CA ARG A 95 -15.70 8.64 18.27
C ARG A 95 -16.82 7.62 18.47
N SER A 96 -18.08 7.99 18.19
CA SER A 96 -19.23 7.11 18.40
C SER A 96 -19.59 6.27 17.18
N ARG A 97 -19.48 6.84 15.97
CA ARG A 97 -19.97 6.22 14.73
C ARG A 97 -18.87 5.69 13.84
N MET A 98 -17.72 6.36 13.75
CA MET A 98 -16.64 5.97 12.85
C MET A 98 -15.85 4.81 13.45
N LYS A 99 -15.90 3.63 12.82
CA LYS A 99 -15.24 2.43 13.33
C LYS A 99 -13.77 2.36 12.92
N ASP A 100 -13.44 2.84 11.73
CA ASP A 100 -12.05 2.98 11.32
C ASP A 100 -11.39 4.19 12.02
N GLY A 101 -10.58 3.90 13.05
CA GLY A 101 -9.89 4.94 13.81
C GLY A 101 -8.78 5.64 13.04
N TYR A 102 -8.20 5.00 12.01
CA TYR A 102 -7.15 5.61 11.19
C TYR A 102 -7.74 6.63 10.22
N LEU A 103 -8.84 6.28 9.54
CA LEU A 103 -9.67 7.23 8.78
C LEU A 103 -10.13 8.35 9.70
N GLY A 104 -10.67 8.01 10.88
CA GLY A 104 -11.10 9.00 11.87
C GLY A 104 -10.00 9.96 12.30
N PHE A 105 -8.75 9.51 12.41
CA PHE A 105 -7.60 10.37 12.67
C PHE A 105 -7.28 11.29 11.49
N ARG A 106 -7.37 10.81 10.24
CA ARG A 106 -7.16 11.66 9.05
C ARG A 106 -8.22 12.75 8.95
N ILE A 107 -9.49 12.42 9.18
CA ILE A 107 -10.58 13.40 9.14
C ILE A 107 -10.45 14.41 10.28
N ALA A 108 -10.06 13.97 11.48
CA ALA A 108 -9.76 14.88 12.60
C ALA A 108 -8.72 15.95 12.23
N GLN A 109 -7.68 15.56 11.50
CA GLN A 109 -6.63 16.49 11.06
C GLN A 109 -7.21 17.57 10.13
N TYR A 110 -8.07 17.18 9.19
CA TYR A 110 -8.75 18.11 8.30
C TYR A 110 -9.69 19.06 9.07
N GLU A 111 -10.49 18.51 10.00
CA GLU A 111 -11.39 19.29 10.86
C GLU A 111 -10.65 20.39 11.61
N VAL A 112 -9.51 20.06 12.22
CA VAL A 112 -8.70 21.02 12.98
C VAL A 112 -8.21 22.15 12.08
N TRP A 113 -7.71 21.83 10.88
CA TRP A 113 -7.26 22.87 9.95
C TRP A 113 -8.40 23.78 9.50
N ALA A 114 -9.58 23.22 9.22
CA ALA A 114 -10.75 23.99 8.82
C ALA A 114 -11.24 24.89 9.96
N ALA A 115 -11.32 24.35 11.18
CA ALA A 115 -11.75 25.11 12.35
C ALA A 115 -10.78 26.24 12.71
N LEU A 116 -9.47 26.00 12.65
CA LEU A 116 -8.45 27.03 12.86
C LEU A 116 -8.58 28.14 11.81
N LYS A 117 -8.68 27.79 10.53
CA LYS A 117 -8.91 28.76 9.44
C LYS A 117 -10.20 29.57 9.68
N ALA A 118 -11.31 28.92 10.03
CA ALA A 118 -12.59 29.58 10.29
C ALA A 118 -12.50 30.59 11.45
N LYS A 119 -11.77 30.24 12.52
CA LYS A 119 -11.49 31.11 13.68
C LYS A 119 -10.49 32.23 13.38
N GLY A 120 -9.86 32.25 12.20
CA GLY A 120 -8.78 33.17 11.87
C GLY A 120 -7.48 32.87 12.64
N GLU A 121 -7.27 31.61 13.01
CA GLU A 121 -6.16 31.14 13.83
C GLU A 121 -5.28 30.15 13.06
N GLY A 122 -4.00 30.08 13.43
CA GLY A 122 -3.04 29.16 12.83
C GLY A 122 -2.64 29.52 11.39
N THR A 123 -1.72 28.70 10.85
CA THR A 123 -1.32 28.78 9.44
C THR A 123 -2.05 27.70 8.67
N PRO A 124 -2.82 28.04 7.62
CA PRO A 124 -3.48 27.05 6.78
C PRO A 124 -2.45 26.09 6.18
N PRO A 125 -2.79 24.79 6.05
CA PRO A 125 -1.92 23.84 5.37
C PRO A 125 -1.76 24.24 3.90
N ALA A 126 -0.61 23.91 3.31
CA ALA A 126 -0.45 24.03 1.86
C ALA A 126 -1.38 23.04 1.14
N ASP A 127 -1.81 23.37 -0.07
CA ASP A 127 -2.67 22.49 -0.90
C ASP A 127 -2.10 21.09 -1.07
N LYS A 128 -0.76 20.98 -1.15
CA LYS A 128 -0.07 19.70 -1.21
C LYS A 128 -0.30 18.87 0.05
N GLU A 129 -0.31 19.48 1.23
CA GLU A 129 -0.55 18.77 2.50
C GLU A 129 -1.99 18.29 2.61
N VAL A 130 -2.95 19.09 2.13
CA VAL A 130 -4.36 18.68 2.03
C VAL A 130 -4.52 17.52 1.06
N LYS A 131 -3.88 17.59 -0.11
CA LYS A 131 -3.90 16.49 -1.09
C LYS A 131 -3.28 15.20 -0.53
N GLU A 132 -2.13 15.30 0.11
CA GLU A 132 -1.50 14.14 0.75
C GLU A 132 -2.37 13.56 1.88
N LEU A 133 -3.10 14.40 2.62
CA LEU A 133 -4.07 13.94 3.60
C LEU A 133 -5.24 13.21 2.93
N ALA A 134 -5.77 13.76 1.83
CA ALA A 134 -6.83 13.14 1.04
C ALA A 134 -6.41 11.77 0.51
N ASP A 135 -5.20 11.67 -0.06
CA ASP A 135 -4.65 10.41 -0.54
C ASP A 135 -4.52 9.38 0.60
N ARG A 136 -4.08 9.82 1.78
CA ARG A 136 -3.99 8.94 2.96
C ARG A 136 -5.37 8.49 3.44
N ALA A 137 -6.37 9.37 3.45
CA ALA A 137 -7.72 9.04 3.86
C ALA A 137 -8.39 8.08 2.85
N ASN A 138 -8.23 8.35 1.55
CA ASN A 138 -8.82 7.55 0.48
C ASN A 138 -8.31 6.11 0.43
N ARG A 139 -7.05 5.85 0.83
CA ARG A 139 -6.56 4.47 0.95
C ARG A 139 -7.31 3.62 1.98
N HIS A 140 -8.04 4.24 2.91
CA HIS A 140 -8.91 3.53 3.84
C HIS A 140 -10.31 3.26 3.25
N CYS A 141 -10.68 3.90 2.14
CA CYS A 141 -12.01 3.79 1.52
C CYS A 141 -12.00 3.03 0.19
N GLU A 142 -10.85 2.46 -0.21
CA GLU A 142 -10.68 1.75 -1.48
C GLU A 142 -11.64 0.57 -1.60
N ASP A 143 -11.70 -0.30 -0.59
CA ASP A 143 -12.58 -1.49 -0.60
C ASP A 143 -14.07 -1.10 -0.52
N ALA A 144 -14.38 0.06 0.06
CA ALA A 144 -15.74 0.60 0.12
C ALA A 144 -16.18 1.26 -1.20
N GLY A 145 -15.27 1.49 -2.16
CA GLY A 145 -15.57 2.17 -3.42
C GLY A 145 -15.96 3.65 -3.26
N VAL A 146 -15.67 4.26 -2.11
CA VAL A 146 -15.99 5.67 -1.81
C VAL A 146 -14.73 6.52 -1.98
N THR A 147 -14.83 7.61 -2.74
CA THR A 147 -13.75 8.59 -2.86
C THR A 147 -14.09 9.85 -2.08
N LEU A 148 -13.27 10.15 -1.09
CA LEU A 148 -13.30 11.37 -0.31
C LEU A 148 -12.70 12.54 -1.10
N THR A 149 -13.41 13.66 -1.11
CA THR A 149 -12.94 14.92 -1.68
C THR A 149 -12.68 15.90 -0.55
N LEU A 150 -11.41 16.27 -0.33
CA LEU A 150 -10.99 17.25 0.67
C LEU A 150 -10.57 18.55 -0.04
N PRO A 151 -11.41 19.60 0.00
CA PRO A 151 -11.07 20.89 -0.59
C PRO A 151 -9.87 21.56 0.10
N ALA A 152 -9.17 22.42 -0.64
CA ALA A 152 -8.12 23.26 -0.07
C ALA A 152 -8.66 24.18 1.04
N ILE A 153 -7.83 24.42 2.05
CA ILE A 153 -8.19 25.24 3.23
C ILE A 153 -7.60 26.66 3.14
N ALA A 154 -6.54 26.84 2.35
CA ALA A 154 -5.81 28.10 2.26
C ALA A 154 -6.54 29.23 1.51
N SER A 155 -7.69 28.93 0.87
CA SER A 155 -8.46 29.85 0.03
C SER A 155 -9.02 31.07 0.77
#